data_AF-A0A5B3GY50-F1
#
_entry.id   AF-A0A5B3GY50-F1
#
_cell.length_a   1.000
_cell.length_b   1.000
_cell.length_c   1.000
_cell.angle_alpha   90.00
_cell.angle_beta   90.00
_cell.angle_gamma   90.00
#
_symmetry.space_group_name_H-M   'P 1'
#
loop_
_entity.id
_entity.type
_entity.pdbx_description
1 polymer ?
#
loop_
_entity_poly.entity_id
_entity_poly.type
_entity_poly.pdbx_seq_one_letter_code
_entity_poly.pdbx_strand_id
1 'polypeptide(L)'
;MTLNEYQQHALETAIYPENRRIIYPTLGLTGEAGEVADKVKKVIRDAHEEFSDEKRLEIVKEIGDVLWYCATLARDLGYELDDVAQMNVDKLRSRMQRHIISGSGDNR
;
A
#
# COMPACT_ATOMS: atom_id res chain seq x y z
N MET A 1 12.77 -12.04 1.74
CA MET A 1 11.37 -12.21 1.31
C MET A 1 11.18 -11.39 0.05
N THR A 2 10.78 -12.02 -1.05
CA THR A 2 10.30 -11.35 -2.28
C THR A 2 8.85 -10.85 -2.09
N LEU A 3 8.30 -10.06 -3.02
CA LEU A 3 6.90 -9.63 -2.85
C LEU A 3 5.94 -10.79 -3.09
N ASN A 4 6.28 -11.74 -3.95
CA ASN A 4 5.47 -12.94 -4.11
C ASN A 4 5.53 -13.85 -2.88
N GLU A 5 6.70 -14.03 -2.25
CA GLU A 5 6.80 -14.74 -0.97
C GLU A 5 5.95 -14.06 0.12
N TYR A 6 6.00 -12.72 0.19
CA TYR A 6 5.14 -11.96 1.10
C TYR A 6 3.66 -12.14 0.76
N GLN A 7 3.28 -12.08 -0.51
CA GLN A 7 1.89 -12.25 -0.95
C GLN A 7 1.37 -13.64 -0.54
N GLN A 8 2.17 -14.70 -0.69
CA GLN A 8 1.78 -16.03 -0.21
C GLN A 8 1.52 -16.03 1.30
N HIS A 9 2.39 -15.45 2.10
CA HIS A 9 2.17 -15.33 3.55
C HIS A 9 0.94 -14.48 3.92
N ALA A 10 0.66 -13.40 3.16
CA ALA A 10 -0.54 -12.60 3.38
C ALA A 10 -1.83 -13.39 3.09
N LEU A 11 -1.80 -14.27 2.07
CA LEU A 11 -2.94 -15.10 1.69
C LEU A 11 -3.25 -16.20 2.71
N GLU A 12 -2.28 -16.62 3.52
CA GLU A 12 -2.50 -17.58 4.63
C GLU A 12 -3.51 -17.03 5.66
N THR A 13 -3.63 -15.71 5.78
CA THR A 13 -4.53 -15.04 6.73
C THR A 13 -5.68 -14.29 6.06
N ALA A 14 -5.81 -14.37 4.74
CA ALA A 14 -6.86 -13.68 3.97
C ALA A 14 -8.22 -14.37 4.13
N ILE A 15 -9.05 -13.85 5.05
CA ILE A 15 -10.36 -14.42 5.36
C ILE A 15 -11.45 -13.37 5.13
N TYR A 16 -12.20 -13.53 4.04
CA TYR A 16 -13.38 -12.73 3.71
C TYR A 16 -14.26 -13.48 2.70
N PRO A 17 -15.55 -13.08 2.52
CA PRO A 17 -16.45 -13.76 1.60
C PRO A 17 -15.97 -13.71 0.13
N GLU A 18 -15.98 -14.86 -0.54
CA GLU A 18 -15.53 -15.00 -1.93
C GLU A 18 -16.25 -14.03 -2.90
N ASN A 19 -17.56 -13.85 -2.72
CA ASN A 19 -18.36 -12.91 -3.53
C ASN A 19 -18.07 -11.42 -3.25
N ARG A 20 -17.15 -11.13 -2.31
CA ARG A 20 -16.69 -9.79 -1.94
C ARG A 20 -15.17 -9.64 -2.07
N ARG A 21 -14.46 -10.60 -2.66
CA ARG A 21 -12.99 -10.63 -2.73
C ARG A 21 -12.34 -9.40 -3.37
N ILE A 22 -13.03 -8.62 -4.19
CA ILE A 22 -12.52 -7.33 -4.68
C ILE A 22 -12.93 -6.19 -3.75
N ILE A 23 -14.18 -6.17 -3.31
CA ILE A 23 -14.78 -5.06 -2.55
C ILE A 23 -14.16 -4.98 -1.15
N TYR A 24 -14.06 -6.12 -0.45
CA TYR A 24 -13.58 -6.18 0.92
C TYR A 24 -12.15 -5.63 1.06
N PRO A 25 -11.13 -6.15 0.33
CA PRO A 25 -9.78 -5.62 0.46
C PRO A 25 -9.64 -4.19 -0.09
N THR A 26 -10.46 -3.76 -1.06
CA THR A 26 -10.45 -2.35 -1.52
C THR A 26 -10.91 -1.39 -0.43
N LEU A 27 -11.97 -1.74 0.30
CA LEU A 27 -12.46 -0.92 1.41
C LEU A 27 -11.48 -0.93 2.59
N GLY A 28 -10.91 -2.10 2.91
CA GLY A 28 -9.85 -2.24 3.91
C GLY A 28 -8.64 -1.39 3.58
N LEU A 29 -8.11 -1.48 2.36
CA LEU A 29 -7.01 -0.65 1.86
C LEU A 29 -7.23 0.85 2.13
N THR A 30 -8.45 1.33 1.88
CA THR A 30 -8.81 2.73 2.11
C THR A 30 -8.84 3.07 3.60
N GLY A 31 -9.32 2.15 4.43
CA GLY A 31 -9.28 2.27 5.90
C GLY A 31 -7.85 2.44 6.40
N GLU A 32 -6.97 1.50 6.05
CA GLU A 32 -5.58 1.49 6.54
C GLU A 32 -4.78 2.68 6.01
N ALA A 33 -5.00 3.10 4.75
CA ALA A 33 -4.42 4.33 4.25
C ALA A 33 -4.88 5.57 5.05
N GLY A 34 -6.13 5.56 5.51
CA GLY A 34 -6.67 6.56 6.43
C GLY A 34 -6.01 6.52 7.80
N GLU A 35 -5.70 5.33 8.32
CA GLU A 35 -4.98 5.15 9.59
C GLU A 35 -3.55 5.68 9.52
N VAL A 36 -2.83 5.39 8.43
CA VAL A 36 -1.51 6.00 8.15
C VAL A 36 -1.60 7.53 8.24
N ALA A 37 -2.59 8.12 7.56
CA ALA A 37 -2.79 9.57 7.57
C ALA A 37 -3.16 10.10 8.96
N ASP A 38 -4.00 9.38 9.72
CA ASP A 38 -4.41 9.79 11.06
C ASP A 38 -3.25 9.76 12.06
N LYS A 39 -2.38 8.75 12.00
CA LYS A 39 -1.17 8.65 12.84
C LYS A 39 -0.22 9.81 12.54
N VAL A 40 0.07 10.09 11.26
CA VAL A 40 0.92 11.22 10.85
C VAL A 40 0.32 12.56 11.33
N LYS A 41 -0.99 12.76 11.13
CA LYS A 41 -1.71 13.95 11.59
C LYS A 41 -1.59 14.15 13.10
N LYS A 42 -1.69 13.07 13.90
CA LYS A 42 -1.51 13.11 15.35
C LYS A 42 -0.08 13.51 15.74
N VAL A 43 0.95 13.06 15.02
CA VAL A 43 2.33 13.53 15.25
C VAL A 43 2.42 15.05 15.02
N ILE A 44 1.88 15.55 13.92
CA ILE A 44 1.92 16.99 13.63
C ILE A 44 1.17 17.79 14.71
N ARG A 45 -0.03 17.34 15.09
CA ARG A 45 -0.90 18.03 16.06
C ARG A 45 -0.38 18.00 17.49
N ASP A 46 0.06 16.83 17.96
CA ASP A 46 0.28 16.55 19.39
C ASP A 46 1.76 16.37 19.75
N ALA A 47 2.64 16.22 18.76
CA ALA A 47 4.06 15.91 18.97
C ALA A 47 5.03 16.99 18.52
N HIS A 48 4.56 18.18 18.15
CA HIS A 48 5.41 19.22 17.55
C HIS A 48 6.22 18.69 16.35
N GLU A 49 5.59 17.84 15.52
CA GLU A 49 6.22 17.20 14.36
C GLU A 49 7.39 16.24 14.72
N GLU A 50 7.53 15.87 15.99
CA GLU A 50 8.54 14.92 16.44
C GLU A 50 8.08 13.47 16.22
N PHE A 51 8.67 12.84 15.21
CA PHE A 51 8.54 11.41 14.94
C PHE A 51 9.50 10.63 15.85
N SER A 52 9.09 10.33 17.08
CA SER A 52 9.82 9.39 17.93
C SER A 52 9.82 7.98 17.31
N ASP A 53 10.71 7.09 17.79
CA ASP A 53 10.79 5.72 17.28
C ASP A 53 9.48 4.95 17.48
N GLU A 54 8.78 5.18 18.60
CA GLU A 54 7.45 4.64 18.85
C GLU A 54 6.43 5.10 17.80
N LYS A 55 6.39 6.40 17.49
CA LYS A 55 5.45 6.96 16.50
C LYS A 55 5.74 6.45 15.09
N ARG A 56 7.02 6.34 14.73
CA ARG A 56 7.43 5.75 13.45
C ARG A 56 7.00 4.29 13.37
N LEU A 57 7.22 3.52 14.44
CA LEU A 57 6.82 2.11 14.49
C LEU A 57 5.31 1.96 14.31
N GLU A 58 4.49 2.79 14.96
CA GLU A 58 3.04 2.79 14.79
C GLU A 58 2.63 3.10 13.35
N ILE A 59 3.25 4.08 12.69
CA ILE A 59 2.98 4.39 11.28
C ILE A 59 3.39 3.22 10.37
N VAL A 60 4.53 2.57 10.65
CA VAL A 60 5.02 1.42 9.86
C VAL A 60 4.08 0.22 9.96
N LYS A 61 3.40 0.02 11.10
CA LYS A 61 2.36 -1.02 11.23
C LYS A 61 1.21 -0.78 10.26
N GLU A 62 0.65 0.43 10.24
CA GLU A 62 -0.44 0.77 9.30
C GLU A 62 0.01 0.68 7.83
N ILE A 63 1.27 1.01 7.52
CA ILE A 63 1.85 0.78 6.19
C ILE A 63 1.90 -0.72 5.85
N GLY A 64 2.19 -1.56 6.84
CA GLY A 64 2.13 -3.01 6.72
C GLY A 64 0.72 -3.51 6.38
N ASP A 65 -0.30 -2.95 7.00
CA ASP A 65 -1.70 -3.30 6.76
C ASP A 65 -2.16 -2.83 5.36
N VAL A 66 -1.72 -1.65 4.92
CA VAL A 66 -1.87 -1.20 3.52
C VAL A 66 -1.23 -2.19 2.56
N LEU A 67 -0.01 -2.67 2.86
CA LEU A 67 0.71 -3.63 2.02
C LEU A 67 -0.01 -4.98 1.96
N TRP A 68 -0.59 -5.43 3.08
CA TRP A 68 -1.38 -6.66 3.14
C TRP A 68 -2.62 -6.58 2.23
N TYR A 69 -3.34 -5.45 2.25
CA TYR A 69 -4.47 -5.23 1.34
C TYR A 69 -4.04 -5.08 -0.13
N CYS A 70 -2.88 -4.49 -0.41
CA CYS A 70 -2.33 -4.49 -1.78
C CYS A 70 -2.05 -5.91 -2.27
N ALA A 71 -1.45 -6.76 -1.43
CA ALA A 71 -1.09 -8.13 -1.77
C ALA A 71 -2.33 -9.00 -2.05
N THR A 72 -3.32 -8.95 -1.16
CA THR A 72 -4.56 -9.72 -1.28
C THR A 72 -5.42 -9.25 -2.46
N LEU A 73 -5.59 -7.93 -2.63
CA LEU A 73 -6.32 -7.37 -3.77
C LEU A 73 -5.64 -7.69 -5.11
N ALA A 74 -4.30 -7.60 -5.19
CA ALA A 74 -3.57 -7.98 -6.40
C ALA A 74 -3.87 -9.44 -6.79
N ARG A 75 -3.85 -10.35 -5.81
CA ARG A 75 -4.17 -11.76 -6.02
C ARG A 75 -5.60 -11.94 -6.51
N ASP A 76 -6.57 -11.28 -5.88
CA ASP A 76 -7.99 -11.36 -6.24
C ASP A 76 -8.30 -10.77 -7.63
N LEU A 77 -7.42 -9.90 -8.13
CA LEU A 77 -7.44 -9.37 -9.50
C LEU A 77 -6.65 -10.22 -10.50
N GLY A 78 -6.00 -11.30 -10.06
CA GLY A 78 -5.26 -12.23 -10.90
C GLY A 78 -3.82 -11.81 -11.20
N TYR A 79 -3.21 -10.99 -10.35
CA TYR A 79 -1.83 -10.54 -10.48
C TYR A 79 -0.96 -11.01 -9.30
N GLU A 80 0.29 -11.36 -9.61
CA GLU A 80 1.32 -11.54 -8.60
C GLU A 80 1.83 -10.17 -8.14
N LEU A 81 2.20 -10.03 -6.86
CA LEU A 81 2.57 -8.72 -6.30
C LEU A 81 3.89 -8.18 -6.88
N ASP A 82 4.84 -9.06 -7.23
CA ASP A 82 6.08 -8.68 -7.94
C ASP A 82 5.76 -8.03 -9.29
N ASP A 83 4.76 -8.54 -10.04
CA ASP A 83 4.36 -7.97 -11.33
C ASP A 83 3.78 -6.56 -11.14
N VAL A 84 2.95 -6.36 -10.11
CA VAL A 84 2.39 -5.04 -9.77
C VAL A 84 3.50 -4.04 -9.47
N ALA A 85 4.49 -4.45 -8.68
CA ALA A 85 5.64 -3.61 -8.36
C ALA A 85 6.50 -3.31 -9.59
N GLN A 86 6.79 -4.32 -10.41
CA GLN A 86 7.59 -4.17 -11.62
C GLN A 86 6.90 -3.22 -12.64
N MET A 87 5.60 -3.40 -12.87
CA MET A 87 4.80 -2.49 -13.69
C MET A 87 4.84 -1.05 -13.17
N ASN A 88 4.82 -0.86 -11.85
CA ASN A 88 4.93 0.47 -11.25
C ASN A 88 6.32 1.08 -11.48
N VAL A 89 7.39 0.32 -11.27
CA VAL A 89 8.78 0.76 -11.49
C VAL A 89 8.99 1.16 -12.95
N ASP A 90 8.57 0.34 -13.89
CA ASP A 90 8.75 0.61 -15.33
C ASP A 90 7.96 1.84 -15.77
N LYS A 91 6.71 1.97 -15.28
CA LYS A 91 5.90 3.17 -15.46
C LYS A 91 6.65 4.41 -14.97
N LEU A 92 7.11 4.42 -13.71
CA LEU A 92 7.78 5.59 -13.11
C LEU A 92 9.11 5.93 -13.79
N ARG A 93 9.91 4.94 -14.16
CA ARG A 93 11.15 5.13 -14.95
C ARG A 93 10.87 5.76 -16.30
N SER A 94 9.82 5.32 -17.00
CA SER A 94 9.38 5.93 -18.25
C SER A 94 8.98 7.41 -18.07
N ARG A 95 8.29 7.77 -16.97
CA ARG A 95 7.98 9.19 -16.66
C ARG A 95 9.23 10.02 -16.47
N MET A 96 10.21 9.44 -15.75
CA MET A 96 11.48 10.09 -15.44
C MET A 96 12.28 10.36 -16.71
N GLN A 97 12.42 9.36 -17.59
CA GLN A 97 13.12 9.49 -18.88
C GLN A 97 12.48 10.53 -19.80
N ARG A 98 11.15 10.69 -19.74
CA ARG A 98 10.40 11.69 -20.51
C ARG A 98 10.36 13.07 -19.86
N HIS A 99 11.00 13.26 -18.71
CA HIS A 99 10.97 14.52 -17.92
C HIS A 99 9.56 15.00 -17.54
N ILE A 100 8.61 14.08 -17.37
CA ILE A 100 7.20 14.41 -17.01
C ILE A 100 6.77 13.79 -15.68
N ILE A 101 7.73 13.39 -14.84
CA ILE A 101 7.46 12.86 -13.50
C ILE A 101 6.68 13.86 -12.62
N SER A 102 6.90 15.17 -12.85
CA SER A 102 6.14 16.26 -12.25
C SER A 102 5.02 16.73 -13.20
N GLY A 103 3.78 16.31 -12.92
CA GLY A 103 2.59 16.93 -13.52
C GLY A 103 1.26 16.24 -13.17
N SER A 104 0.14 16.89 -13.50
CA SER A 104 -1.25 16.53 -13.12
C SER A 104 -1.99 15.50 -14.00
N GLY A 105 -1.73 14.18 -13.89
CA GLY A 105 -2.59 13.17 -14.56
C GLY A 105 -2.03 11.75 -14.74
N ASP A 106 -2.95 10.79 -14.92
CA ASP A 106 -2.73 9.35 -14.73
C ASP A 106 -1.73 8.70 -15.70
N ASN A 107 -1.57 9.25 -16.91
CA ASN A 107 -0.67 8.76 -17.97
C ASN A 107 0.62 9.60 -18.15
N ARG A 108 0.97 10.43 -17.17
CA ARG A 108 2.31 11.02 -17.15
C ARG A 108 3.37 9.95 -16.99
#